data_AF-A0A3B9MMC9-F1
#
_entry.id   AF-A0A3B9MMC9-F1
#
_cell.length_a   1.000
_cell.length_b   1.000
_cell.length_c   1.000
_cell.angle_alpha   90.00
_cell.angle_beta   90.00
_cell.angle_gamma   90.00
#
_symmetry.space_group_name_H-M   'P 1'
#
loop_
_entity.id
_entity.type
_entity.pdbx_description
1 polymer ?
#
loop_
_entity_poly.entity_id
_entity_poly.type
_entity_poly.pdbx_seq_one_letter_code
_entity_poly.pdbx_strand_id
1 'polypeptide(L)'
;MKSNSQSTVAFVATCTLLLLFGPARSFAQVSPTEILNPRLKALEQAHLSKLIAINRTVPLLTYSFPFLLNRYVGSDPKSQTGVDGRGLEFVNFHDQIVLKVTGNYQAAFDADRLTPNQRSGRVFNDVIYQILEIVPSYFSAADEFDAVGFEICYHVRRKAAHYEYEGKEILVAVLSKADALHYAAAPTDSERQELLNRSEIFLNGKPFGLAFSGSEPLDVATLQRSVKQPATAANQKQGAPAPSSDPDNFARTGQDESATSETASMQMPGIATVVRTRADAERLETKYKSQLDALATAGQSTYHFVPYAPPSLIVFRNQIVLQLTLRNPNTFDKEATSIYKRAARSFDLFLAPQLKSILERIPDDAELGGLDITVLNDLTGTAGHSSEAVEFVCPLRAIRKFADADITNQELISQSVVMVNGVRIALNLQQAE
;
A
#
# COMPACT_ATOMS: atom_id res chain seq x y z
N MET A 1 -64.83 17.57 -44.75
CA MET A 1 -65.41 18.90 -44.48
C MET A 1 -65.57 19.07 -42.98
N LYS A 2 -64.99 20.14 -42.42
CA LYS A 2 -65.39 20.97 -41.24
C LYS A 2 -66.02 20.26 -40.01
N SER A 3 -65.80 20.64 -38.74
CA SER A 3 -65.00 21.63 -38.01
C SER A 3 -65.71 21.80 -36.65
N ASN A 4 -64.97 21.76 -35.53
CA ASN A 4 -65.22 22.40 -34.21
C ASN A 4 -66.51 22.03 -33.43
N SER A 5 -66.60 22.05 -32.09
CA SER A 5 -65.98 22.92 -31.08
C SER A 5 -66.20 22.39 -29.65
N GLN A 6 -65.16 22.49 -28.80
CA GLN A 6 -65.06 22.91 -27.36
C GLN A 6 -66.14 22.48 -26.33
N SER A 7 -65.82 22.11 -25.08
CA SER A 7 -65.16 22.90 -24.01
C SER A 7 -64.84 22.00 -22.78
N THR A 8 -63.62 21.99 -22.23
CA THR A 8 -63.11 22.75 -21.05
C THR A 8 -63.54 22.20 -19.68
N VAL A 9 -62.61 21.56 -18.93
CA VAL A 9 -62.51 21.65 -17.45
C VAL A 9 -61.04 21.53 -16.99
N ALA A 10 -60.57 22.66 -16.46
CA ALA A 10 -59.59 22.93 -15.40
C ALA A 10 -58.35 22.03 -15.17
N PHE A 11 -57.21 22.66 -15.44
CA PHE A 11 -55.87 22.39 -14.92
C PHE A 11 -55.78 22.83 -13.44
N VAL A 12 -55.35 21.94 -12.54
CA VAL A 12 -54.73 22.32 -11.25
C VAL A 12 -53.46 21.49 -11.11
N ALA A 13 -52.33 22.11 -11.47
CA ALA A 13 -51.00 21.60 -11.21
C ALA A 13 -50.53 22.16 -9.87
N THR A 14 -50.43 21.30 -8.87
CA THR A 14 -49.82 21.65 -7.58
C THR A 14 -48.32 21.34 -7.66
N CYS A 15 -47.51 22.39 -7.56
CA CYS A 15 -46.07 22.33 -7.40
C CYS A 15 -45.65 21.75 -6.05
N THR A 16 -44.38 21.30 -6.04
CA THR A 16 -43.42 21.22 -4.91
C THR A 16 -43.47 19.99 -4.01
N LEU A 17 -42.52 19.06 -4.24
CA LEU A 17 -41.36 18.94 -3.35
C LEU A 17 -40.19 18.23 -4.07
N LEU A 18 -39.17 19.01 -4.42
CA LEU A 18 -37.82 18.52 -4.69
C LEU A 18 -37.29 17.85 -3.42
N LEU A 19 -37.14 16.52 -3.43
CA LEU A 19 -36.24 15.82 -2.53
C LEU A 19 -34.98 15.44 -3.31
N LEU A 20 -33.93 16.16 -2.96
CA LEU A 20 -32.54 16.00 -3.34
C LEU A 20 -32.10 14.52 -3.25
N PHE A 21 -32.04 13.83 -4.38
CA PHE A 21 -31.12 12.71 -4.52
C PHE A 21 -29.75 13.28 -4.86
N GLY A 22 -29.02 13.69 -3.82
CA GLY A 22 -27.58 13.88 -3.95
C GLY A 22 -26.93 12.55 -4.36
N PRO A 23 -25.84 12.56 -5.15
CA PRO A 23 -25.14 11.34 -5.51
C PRO A 23 -24.73 10.62 -4.22
N ALA A 24 -25.05 9.32 -4.14
CA ALA A 24 -24.70 8.47 -3.03
C ALA A 24 -23.20 8.64 -2.74
N ARG A 25 -22.89 9.00 -1.49
CA ARG A 25 -21.52 9.10 -0.97
C ARG A 25 -20.79 7.80 -1.33
N SER A 26 -19.66 7.91 -2.03
CA SER A 26 -18.75 6.80 -2.31
C SER A 26 -18.62 5.92 -1.07
N PHE A 27 -18.96 4.64 -1.19
CA PHE A 27 -18.89 3.72 -0.07
C PHE A 27 -17.44 3.70 0.45
N ALA A 28 -17.26 4.00 1.74
CA ALA A 28 -15.98 3.99 2.43
C ALA A 28 -15.41 2.56 2.60
N GLN A 29 -15.88 1.58 1.82
CA GLN A 29 -15.61 0.16 1.96
C GLN A 29 -15.65 -0.55 0.60
N VAL A 30 -14.91 -1.65 0.44
CA VAL A 30 -14.82 -2.41 -0.83
C VAL A 30 -16.22 -2.83 -1.26
N SER A 31 -16.59 -2.57 -2.51
CA SER A 31 -17.89 -3.01 -3.01
C SER A 31 -17.86 -4.51 -3.24
N PRO A 32 -18.89 -5.28 -2.83
CA PRO A 32 -19.01 -6.69 -3.17
C PRO A 32 -18.98 -6.96 -4.69
N THR A 33 -19.31 -5.97 -5.53
CA THR A 33 -19.21 -6.08 -6.99
C THR A 33 -17.77 -6.17 -7.50
N GLU A 34 -16.79 -5.69 -6.73
CA GLU A 34 -15.36 -5.77 -7.05
C GLU A 34 -14.76 -7.15 -6.71
N ILE A 35 -15.48 -7.99 -5.97
CA ILE A 35 -14.99 -9.31 -5.53
C ILE A 35 -15.43 -10.38 -6.52
N LEU A 36 -14.45 -11.02 -7.17
CA LEU A 36 -14.70 -12.06 -8.19
C LEU A 36 -15.09 -13.41 -7.58
N ASN A 37 -14.53 -13.77 -6.41
CA ASN A 37 -14.85 -15.03 -5.76
C ASN A 37 -16.28 -14.98 -5.19
N PRO A 38 -17.20 -15.86 -5.62
CA PRO A 38 -18.61 -15.79 -5.21
C PRO A 38 -18.83 -15.93 -3.71
N ARG A 39 -18.03 -16.75 -3.02
CA ARG A 39 -18.13 -16.97 -1.56
C ARG A 39 -17.66 -15.74 -0.79
N LEU A 40 -16.52 -15.16 -1.18
CA LEU A 40 -16.01 -13.93 -0.56
C LEU A 40 -16.95 -12.74 -0.84
N LYS A 41 -17.50 -12.66 -2.06
CA LYS A 41 -18.51 -11.67 -2.42
C LYS A 41 -19.76 -11.76 -1.55
N ALA A 42 -20.26 -12.98 -1.32
CA ALA A 42 -21.42 -13.19 -0.46
C ALA A 42 -21.15 -12.73 0.98
N LEU A 43 -19.97 -13.03 1.52
CA LEU A 43 -19.55 -12.58 2.85
C LEU A 43 -19.38 -11.06 2.94
N GLU A 44 -18.71 -10.44 1.96
CA GLU A 44 -18.57 -8.98 1.91
C GLU A 44 -19.95 -8.31 1.87
N GLN A 45 -20.88 -8.85 1.07
CA GLN A 45 -22.26 -8.36 0.99
C GLN A 45 -23.02 -8.55 2.31
N ALA A 46 -22.89 -9.71 2.96
CA ALA A 46 -23.56 -10.02 4.22
C ALA A 46 -23.07 -9.13 5.38
N HIS A 47 -21.79 -8.74 5.36
CA HIS A 47 -21.16 -7.97 6.42
C HIS A 47 -20.89 -6.50 6.06
N LEU A 48 -21.28 -6.02 4.87
CA LEU A 48 -20.94 -4.69 4.36
C LEU A 48 -21.22 -3.55 5.36
N SER A 49 -22.38 -3.58 6.02
CA SER A 49 -22.74 -2.58 7.03
C SER A 49 -21.78 -2.59 8.23
N LYS A 50 -21.36 -3.77 8.69
CA LYS A 50 -20.36 -3.92 9.76
C LYS A 50 -19.00 -3.40 9.29
N LEU A 51 -18.58 -3.76 8.08
CA LEU A 51 -17.30 -3.34 7.50
C LEU A 51 -17.22 -1.81 7.32
N ILE A 52 -18.29 -1.16 6.87
CA ILE A 52 -18.37 0.31 6.81
C ILE A 52 -18.25 0.93 8.20
N ALA A 53 -18.90 0.35 9.21
CA ALA A 53 -18.83 0.85 10.57
C ALA A 53 -17.42 0.70 11.16
N ILE A 54 -16.75 -0.43 10.92
CA ILE A 54 -15.36 -0.65 11.34
C ILE A 54 -14.43 0.32 10.60
N ASN A 55 -14.57 0.47 9.28
CA ASN A 55 -13.74 1.39 8.49
C ASN A 55 -13.81 2.83 9.02
N ARG A 56 -14.97 3.26 9.53
CA ARG A 56 -15.14 4.58 10.17
C ARG A 56 -14.63 4.66 11.60
N THR A 57 -14.61 3.53 12.32
CA THR A 57 -14.24 3.48 13.73
C THR A 57 -12.74 3.34 13.91
N VAL A 58 -12.07 2.53 13.08
CA VAL A 58 -10.63 2.27 13.17
C VAL A 58 -9.80 3.57 13.15
N PRO A 59 -10.02 4.55 12.26
CA PRO A 59 -9.27 5.81 12.28
C PRO A 59 -9.48 6.67 13.54
N LEU A 60 -10.51 6.39 14.34
CA LEU A 60 -10.86 7.11 15.57
C LEU A 60 -10.29 6.47 16.84
N LEU A 61 -9.64 5.31 16.73
CA LEU A 61 -8.97 4.67 17.86
C LEU A 61 -7.72 5.45 18.29
N THR A 62 -7.20 5.14 19.49
CA THR A 62 -6.02 5.83 20.02
C THR A 62 -4.75 5.15 19.53
N TYR A 63 -3.92 5.90 18.81
CA TYR A 63 -2.64 5.42 18.28
C TYR A 63 -1.50 6.35 18.71
N SER A 64 -0.31 5.79 18.92
CA SER A 64 0.90 6.58 19.20
C SER A 64 1.33 7.45 17.99
N PHE A 65 1.04 6.99 16.78
CA PHE A 65 1.17 7.73 15.52
C PHE A 65 -0.06 7.51 14.64
N PRO A 66 -0.39 8.40 13.68
CA PRO A 66 -1.57 8.21 12.86
C PRO A 66 -1.56 6.85 12.13
N PHE A 67 -2.68 6.13 12.19
CA PHE A 67 -2.91 4.93 11.43
C PHE A 67 -3.98 5.19 10.38
N LEU A 68 -3.70 4.81 9.13
CA LEU A 68 -4.61 5.00 8.02
C LEU A 68 -4.92 3.65 7.38
N LEU A 69 -6.19 3.31 7.35
CA LEU A 69 -6.68 2.18 6.56
C LEU A 69 -6.42 2.43 5.09
N ASN A 70 -5.84 1.43 4.43
CA ASN A 70 -5.59 1.44 2.99
C ASN A 70 -5.76 0.02 2.47
N ARG A 71 -6.39 -0.18 1.32
CA ARG A 71 -6.60 -1.51 0.74
C ARG A 71 -5.29 -2.24 0.43
N TYR A 72 -4.23 -1.47 0.17
CA TYR A 72 -2.88 -1.96 -0.11
C TYR A 72 -1.86 -1.27 0.79
N VAL A 73 -0.96 -2.06 1.40
CA VAL A 73 0.17 -1.55 2.18
C VAL A 73 1.29 -1.00 1.30
N GLY A 74 2.18 -0.20 1.89
CA GLY A 74 3.41 0.22 1.24
C GLY A 74 3.31 1.57 0.54
N SER A 75 2.16 2.23 0.60
CA SER A 75 1.98 3.61 0.16
C SER A 75 2.87 4.56 0.98
N ASP A 76 3.39 5.62 0.37
CA ASP A 76 4.22 6.63 1.05
C ASP A 76 3.33 7.51 1.95
N PRO A 77 3.74 7.89 3.18
CA PRO A 77 3.10 8.92 3.99
C PRO A 77 2.74 10.19 3.20
N LYS A 78 3.53 10.48 2.15
CA LYS A 78 3.37 11.65 1.28
C LYS A 78 2.34 11.46 0.15
N SER A 79 1.79 10.25 -0.04
CA SER A 79 0.83 9.91 -1.10
C SER A 79 -0.58 9.62 -0.57
N GLN A 80 -0.96 10.09 0.62
CA GLN A 80 -2.23 9.77 1.31
C GLN A 80 -3.50 10.33 0.67
N THR A 81 -3.36 11.11 -0.39
CA THR A 81 -4.46 11.63 -1.20
C THR A 81 -4.81 10.69 -2.33
N GLY A 82 -5.99 10.09 -2.28
CA GLY A 82 -6.46 9.16 -3.32
C GLY A 82 -6.07 7.70 -3.06
N VAL A 83 -5.37 7.40 -1.95
CA VAL A 83 -5.18 6.01 -1.54
C VAL A 83 -6.55 5.41 -1.24
N ASP A 84 -6.76 4.21 -1.76
CA ASP A 84 -7.96 3.44 -1.51
C ASP A 84 -8.09 3.16 -0.01
N GLY A 85 -8.84 4.00 0.71
CA GLY A 85 -9.03 3.90 2.16
C GLY A 85 -9.88 2.71 2.61
N ARG A 86 -10.30 1.85 1.67
CA ARG A 86 -11.13 0.67 1.90
C ARG A 86 -10.26 -0.50 2.37
N GLY A 87 -9.58 -0.29 3.50
CA GLY A 87 -8.61 -1.21 4.10
C GLY A 87 -9.19 -2.46 4.74
N LEU A 88 -10.47 -2.79 4.50
CA LEU A 88 -11.06 -4.04 4.95
C LEU A 88 -11.60 -4.82 3.76
N GLU A 89 -11.43 -6.14 3.75
CA GLU A 89 -12.09 -7.04 2.80
C GLU A 89 -11.95 -8.49 3.26
N PHE A 90 -12.84 -9.38 2.83
CA PHE A 90 -12.62 -10.82 2.99
C PHE A 90 -11.70 -11.35 1.89
N VAL A 91 -10.67 -12.09 2.29
CA VAL A 91 -9.68 -12.71 1.38
C VAL A 91 -9.52 -14.20 1.69
N ASN A 92 -9.02 -14.96 0.71
CA ASN A 92 -8.50 -16.30 0.98
C ASN A 92 -7.02 -16.20 1.35
N PHE A 93 -6.63 -16.83 2.46
CA PHE A 93 -5.24 -16.96 2.89
C PHE A 93 -5.05 -18.36 3.46
N HIS A 94 -4.12 -19.15 2.90
CA HIS A 94 -3.87 -20.55 3.31
C HIS A 94 -5.16 -21.40 3.45
N ASP A 95 -6.04 -21.36 2.45
CA ASP A 95 -7.35 -22.04 2.43
C ASP A 95 -8.35 -21.61 3.50
N GLN A 96 -8.06 -20.51 4.22
CA GLN A 96 -8.94 -19.89 5.20
C GLN A 96 -9.55 -18.60 4.65
N ILE A 97 -10.78 -18.32 5.07
CA ILE A 97 -11.42 -17.02 4.83
C ILE A 97 -11.01 -16.08 5.96
N VAL A 98 -10.30 -15.02 5.60
CA VAL A 98 -9.74 -14.06 6.53
C VAL A 98 -10.42 -12.71 6.33
N LEU A 99 -10.92 -12.12 7.41
CA LEU A 99 -11.22 -10.69 7.43
C LEU A 99 -9.88 -9.94 7.50
N LYS A 100 -9.45 -9.38 6.37
CA LYS A 100 -8.20 -8.63 6.28
C LYS A 100 -8.42 -7.18 6.69
N VAL A 101 -7.53 -6.64 7.52
CA VAL A 101 -7.39 -5.24 7.86
C VAL A 101 -6.01 -4.76 7.41
N THR A 102 -5.97 -3.83 6.48
CA THR A 102 -4.74 -3.34 5.85
C THR A 102 -4.59 -1.84 6.10
N GLY A 103 -3.37 -1.39 6.40
CA GLY A 103 -3.13 0.03 6.60
C GLY A 103 -1.67 0.42 6.81
N ASN A 104 -1.45 1.73 6.79
CA ASN A 104 -0.14 2.33 7.00
C ASN A 104 -0.10 3.00 8.38
N TYR A 105 0.85 2.59 9.21
CA TYR A 105 1.15 3.18 10.50
C TYR A 105 2.30 4.17 10.37
N GLN A 106 2.04 5.43 10.71
CA GLN A 106 2.94 6.56 10.44
C GLN A 106 4.13 6.66 11.41
N ALA A 107 4.44 5.57 12.12
CA ALA A 107 5.65 5.49 12.92
C ALA A 107 6.88 5.29 12.04
N ALA A 108 7.99 5.91 12.45
CA ALA A 108 9.30 5.69 11.87
C ALA A 108 10.30 5.33 12.97
N PHE A 109 10.60 4.04 13.07
CA PHE A 109 11.44 3.50 14.14
C PHE A 109 12.92 3.54 13.78
N ASP A 110 13.77 3.82 14.77
CA ASP A 110 15.22 3.78 14.62
C ASP A 110 15.74 2.33 14.70
N ALA A 111 16.29 1.84 13.58
CA ALA A 111 16.83 0.48 13.43
C ALA A 111 18.09 0.23 14.25
N ASP A 112 18.77 1.29 14.68
CA ASP A 112 19.99 1.22 15.49
C ASP A 112 19.66 1.20 16.99
N ARG A 113 18.40 1.52 17.35
CA ARG A 113 17.89 1.51 18.73
C ARG A 113 16.91 0.38 19.04
N LEU A 114 16.15 -0.07 18.05
CA LEU A 114 15.11 -1.08 18.22
C LEU A 114 15.38 -2.26 17.32
N THR A 115 15.30 -3.47 17.86
CA THR A 115 15.35 -4.71 17.06
C THR A 115 14.07 -4.88 16.23
N PRO A 116 14.07 -5.74 15.19
CA PRO A 116 12.85 -6.07 14.46
C PRO A 116 11.69 -6.56 15.35
N ASN A 117 11.99 -7.34 16.40
CA ASN A 117 10.98 -7.79 17.35
C ASN A 117 10.38 -6.64 18.15
N GLN A 118 11.22 -5.73 18.67
CA GLN A 118 10.76 -4.57 19.42
C GLN A 118 9.91 -3.62 18.56
N ARG A 119 10.29 -3.41 17.30
CA ARG A 119 9.48 -2.61 16.36
C ARG A 119 8.15 -3.29 16.07
N SER A 120 8.17 -4.56 15.71
CA SER A 120 6.96 -5.33 15.40
C SER A 120 6.01 -5.42 16.61
N GLY A 121 6.54 -5.61 17.82
CA GLY A 121 5.76 -5.63 19.05
C GLY A 121 5.10 -4.29 19.35
N ARG A 122 5.78 -3.17 19.09
CA ARG A 122 5.19 -1.84 19.17
C ARG A 122 4.06 -1.66 18.16
N VAL A 123 4.25 -2.05 16.91
CA VAL A 123 3.19 -1.97 15.88
C VAL A 123 2.00 -2.84 16.25
N PHE A 124 2.25 -4.05 16.76
CA PHE A 124 1.19 -4.93 17.22
C PHE A 124 0.38 -4.26 18.34
N ASN A 125 1.03 -3.72 19.37
CA ASN A 125 0.35 -3.12 20.51
C ASN A 125 -0.30 -1.76 20.20
N ASP A 126 0.38 -0.92 19.42
CA ASP A 126 -0.11 0.41 19.09
C ASP A 126 -1.27 0.36 18.09
N VAL A 127 -1.34 -0.65 17.22
CA VAL A 127 -2.33 -0.71 16.13
C VAL A 127 -3.21 -1.96 16.21
N ILE A 128 -2.61 -3.15 16.13
CA ILE A 128 -3.37 -4.40 15.99
C ILE A 128 -4.21 -4.66 17.25
N TYR A 129 -3.63 -4.47 18.44
CA TYR A 129 -4.34 -4.61 19.71
C TYR A 129 -5.54 -3.66 19.79
N GLN A 130 -5.38 -2.39 19.41
CA GLN A 130 -6.47 -1.40 19.44
C GLN A 130 -7.65 -1.85 18.56
N ILE A 131 -7.37 -2.43 17.40
CA ILE A 131 -8.41 -2.93 16.51
C ILE A 131 -9.03 -4.22 17.08
N LEU A 132 -8.22 -5.11 17.66
CA LEU A 132 -8.70 -6.33 18.31
C LEU A 132 -9.66 -6.03 19.47
N GLU A 133 -9.52 -4.91 20.18
CA GLU A 133 -10.46 -4.50 21.23
C GLU A 133 -11.89 -4.26 20.72
N ILE A 134 -12.03 -3.79 19.47
CA ILE A 134 -13.36 -3.52 18.89
C ILE A 134 -13.95 -4.69 18.11
N VAL A 135 -13.15 -5.69 17.71
CA VAL A 135 -13.63 -6.84 16.92
C VAL A 135 -14.86 -7.53 17.53
N PRO A 136 -14.91 -7.84 18.85
CA PRO A 136 -16.07 -8.50 19.47
C PRO A 136 -17.37 -7.69 19.41
N SER A 137 -17.29 -6.38 19.17
CA SER A 137 -18.48 -5.51 19.02
C SER A 137 -19.13 -5.65 17.64
N TYR A 138 -18.42 -6.20 16.65
CA TYR A 138 -18.91 -6.37 15.28
C TYR A 138 -19.10 -7.84 14.90
N PHE A 139 -18.29 -8.73 15.45
CA PHE A 139 -18.27 -10.14 15.09
C PHE A 139 -18.37 -11.05 16.31
N SER A 140 -18.83 -12.26 16.04
CA SER A 140 -19.06 -13.33 16.99
C SER A 140 -18.49 -14.64 16.47
N ALA A 141 -18.49 -15.67 17.31
CA ALA A 141 -18.06 -17.01 16.88
C ALA A 141 -18.92 -17.58 15.72
N ALA A 142 -20.17 -17.11 15.57
CA ALA A 142 -21.12 -17.61 14.57
C ALA A 142 -20.94 -17.00 13.16
N ASP A 143 -20.22 -15.89 13.00
CA ASP A 143 -20.01 -15.28 11.67
C ASP A 143 -19.17 -16.19 10.77
N GLU A 144 -19.44 -16.27 9.46
CA GLU A 144 -18.93 -17.33 8.56
C GLU A 144 -17.54 -17.05 7.95
N PHE A 145 -16.55 -16.72 8.79
CA PHE A 145 -15.14 -16.61 8.41
C PHE A 145 -14.23 -17.28 9.45
N ASP A 146 -12.98 -17.52 9.10
CA ASP A 146 -12.07 -18.38 9.85
C ASP A 146 -11.07 -17.59 10.72
N ALA A 147 -10.62 -16.43 10.24
CA ALA A 147 -9.53 -15.67 10.88
C ALA A 147 -9.69 -14.15 10.72
N VAL A 148 -9.03 -13.39 11.58
CA VAL A 148 -8.81 -11.94 11.41
C VAL A 148 -7.34 -11.72 11.10
N GLY A 149 -7.07 -11.09 9.97
CA GLY A 149 -5.73 -10.82 9.46
C GLY A 149 -5.42 -9.34 9.45
N PHE A 150 -4.20 -8.98 9.79
CA PHE A 150 -3.68 -7.62 9.78
C PHE A 150 -2.49 -7.55 8.85
N GLU A 151 -2.41 -6.51 8.04
CA GLU A 151 -1.27 -6.21 7.18
C GLU A 151 -0.90 -4.73 7.36
N ILE A 152 0.13 -4.48 8.17
CA ILE A 152 0.47 -3.13 8.65
C ILE A 152 1.87 -2.75 8.18
N CYS A 153 1.95 -1.69 7.40
CA CYS A 153 3.22 -1.11 6.95
C CYS A 153 3.66 0.04 7.85
N TYR A 154 4.94 0.14 8.15
CA TYR A 154 5.54 1.21 8.95
C TYR A 154 6.97 1.50 8.51
N HIS A 155 7.50 2.66 8.93
CA HIS A 155 8.83 3.10 8.53
C HIS A 155 9.92 2.65 9.50
N VAL A 156 11.10 2.41 8.93
CA VAL A 156 12.31 2.10 9.68
C VAL A 156 13.45 2.94 9.16
N ARG A 157 14.07 3.71 10.04
CA ARG A 157 15.18 4.61 9.74
C ARG A 157 16.48 4.03 10.29
N ARG A 158 17.55 4.14 9.51
CA ARG A 158 18.92 3.82 9.95
C ARG A 158 19.82 5.01 9.66
N LYS A 159 20.68 5.37 10.61
CA LYS A 159 21.70 6.40 10.39
C LYS A 159 22.97 5.74 9.85
N ALA A 160 23.29 5.97 8.58
CA ALA A 160 24.64 5.75 8.08
C ALA A 160 25.41 7.09 8.09
N ALA A 161 26.74 7.04 8.26
CA ALA A 161 27.60 8.21 8.49
C ALA A 161 27.44 9.37 7.49
N HIS A 162 26.88 9.12 6.29
CA HIS A 162 26.67 10.12 5.24
C HIS A 162 25.25 10.15 4.65
N TYR A 163 24.32 9.27 5.09
CA TYR A 163 22.95 9.18 4.59
C TYR A 163 21.98 8.61 5.65
N GLU A 164 20.77 9.17 5.78
CA GLU A 164 19.66 8.54 6.50
C GLU A 164 18.91 7.60 5.54
N TYR A 165 18.93 6.29 5.82
CA TYR A 165 18.17 5.29 5.07
C TYR A 165 16.81 5.10 5.73
N GLU A 166 15.73 5.45 5.04
CA GLU A 166 14.35 5.14 5.46
C GLU A 166 13.81 3.98 4.61
N GLY A 167 13.74 2.79 5.20
CA GLY A 167 13.06 1.61 4.67
C GLY A 167 11.63 1.49 5.21
N LYS A 168 10.93 0.45 4.75
CA LYS A 168 9.62 0.07 5.27
C LYS A 168 9.66 -1.38 5.75
N GLU A 169 8.91 -1.66 6.79
CA GLU A 169 8.61 -3.02 7.23
C GLU A 169 7.10 -3.25 7.17
N ILE A 170 6.72 -4.48 6.82
CA ILE A 170 5.32 -4.92 6.77
C ILE A 170 5.17 -6.05 7.78
N LEU A 171 4.38 -5.80 8.82
CA LEU A 171 3.97 -6.80 9.79
C LEU A 171 2.64 -7.39 9.34
N VAL A 172 2.61 -8.70 9.16
CA VAL A 172 1.38 -9.47 8.94
C VAL A 172 1.10 -10.30 10.18
N ALA A 173 -0.13 -10.24 10.68
CA ALA A 173 -0.59 -11.09 11.78
C ALA A 173 -1.95 -11.70 11.44
N VAL A 174 -2.05 -13.03 11.43
CA VAL A 174 -3.30 -13.76 11.19
C VAL A 174 -3.64 -14.56 12.43
N LEU A 175 -4.71 -14.14 13.12
CA LEU A 175 -5.23 -14.77 14.32
C LEU A 175 -6.48 -15.55 13.95
N SER A 176 -6.67 -16.75 14.51
CA SER A 176 -7.95 -17.45 14.38
C SER A 176 -9.09 -16.55 14.87
N LYS A 177 -10.30 -16.66 14.31
CA LYS A 177 -11.44 -15.83 14.75
C LYS A 177 -11.68 -15.98 16.24
N ALA A 178 -11.51 -17.20 16.78
CA ALA A 178 -11.59 -17.46 18.21
C ALA A 178 -10.54 -16.65 18.98
N ASP A 179 -9.27 -16.71 18.60
CA ASP A 179 -8.21 -15.98 19.30
C ASP A 179 -8.39 -14.46 19.16
N ALA A 180 -8.77 -13.96 17.98
CA ALA A 180 -9.02 -12.54 17.74
C ALA A 180 -10.14 -11.99 18.63
N LEU A 181 -11.21 -12.76 18.85
CA LEU A 181 -12.32 -12.37 19.73
C LEU A 181 -11.94 -12.34 21.22
N HIS A 182 -10.92 -13.11 21.63
CA HIS A 182 -10.51 -13.22 23.03
C HIS A 182 -9.23 -12.45 23.37
N TYR A 183 -8.48 -11.97 22.36
CA TYR A 183 -7.15 -11.39 22.56
C TYR A 183 -7.14 -10.21 23.55
N ALA A 184 -8.06 -9.25 23.36
CA ALA A 184 -8.18 -8.09 24.22
C ALA A 184 -8.57 -8.45 25.66
N ALA A 185 -9.37 -9.51 25.83
CA ALA A 185 -9.88 -9.97 27.12
C ALA A 185 -8.87 -10.83 27.91
N ALA A 186 -7.76 -11.24 27.29
CA ALA A 186 -6.72 -12.02 27.96
C ALA A 186 -6.09 -11.18 29.11
N PRO A 187 -6.16 -11.65 30.37
CA PRO A 187 -5.80 -10.85 31.54
C PRO A 187 -4.29 -10.71 31.76
N THR A 188 -3.47 -11.63 31.22
CA THR A 188 -2.02 -11.60 31.39
C THR A 188 -1.27 -11.54 30.06
N ASP A 189 -0.07 -10.96 30.10
CA ASP A 189 0.84 -10.94 28.95
C ASP A 189 1.27 -12.34 28.52
N SER A 190 1.30 -13.31 29.44
CA SER A 190 1.58 -14.72 29.14
C SER A 190 0.48 -15.33 28.28
N GLU A 191 -0.79 -15.12 28.62
CA GLU A 191 -1.91 -15.62 27.82
C GLU A 191 -1.98 -14.94 26.45
N ARG A 192 -1.69 -13.62 26.39
CA ARG A 192 -1.55 -12.91 25.11
C ARG A 192 -0.42 -13.46 24.26
N GLN A 193 0.71 -13.81 24.87
CA GLN A 193 1.81 -14.45 24.17
C GLN A 193 1.41 -15.84 23.63
N GLU A 194 0.68 -16.64 24.40
CA GLU A 194 0.18 -17.93 23.92
C GLU A 194 -0.75 -17.78 22.71
N LEU A 195 -1.64 -16.78 22.73
CA LEU A 195 -2.49 -16.44 21.58
C LEU A 195 -1.65 -16.01 20.37
N LEU A 196 -0.60 -15.20 20.57
CA LEU A 196 0.34 -14.84 19.51
C LEU A 196 1.11 -16.05 18.96
N ASN A 197 1.53 -16.97 19.81
CA ASN A 197 2.28 -18.17 19.42
C ASN A 197 1.43 -19.10 18.53
N ARG A 198 0.11 -19.08 18.73
CA ARG A 198 -0.87 -19.79 17.89
C ARG A 198 -1.13 -19.14 16.55
N SER A 199 -0.78 -17.86 16.41
CA SER A 199 -1.07 -17.05 15.22
C SER A 199 0.00 -17.21 14.14
N GLU A 200 -0.36 -16.93 12.89
CA GLU A 200 0.62 -16.82 11.81
C GLU A 200 1.12 -15.39 11.69
N ILE A 201 2.39 -15.16 12.05
CA ILE A 201 3.02 -13.85 11.97
C ILE A 201 4.11 -13.87 10.90
N PHE A 202 4.16 -12.82 10.08
CA PHE A 202 5.20 -12.58 9.10
C PHE A 202 5.75 -11.17 9.21
N LEU A 203 7.06 -11.02 9.02
CA LEU A 203 7.73 -9.75 8.87
C LEU A 203 8.36 -9.70 7.47
N ASN A 204 7.94 -8.74 6.65
CA ASN A 204 8.37 -8.63 5.24
C ASN A 204 8.20 -9.93 4.45
N GLY A 205 7.08 -10.63 4.68
CA GLY A 205 6.74 -11.90 4.04
C GLY A 205 7.50 -13.12 4.57
N LYS A 206 8.37 -12.97 5.58
CA LYS A 206 9.08 -14.09 6.21
C LYS A 206 8.39 -14.50 7.51
N PRO A 207 8.22 -15.82 7.79
CA PRO A 207 7.69 -16.26 9.08
C PRO A 207 8.47 -15.64 10.24
N PHE A 208 7.75 -15.13 11.22
CA PHE A 208 8.33 -14.38 12.33
C PHE A 208 7.71 -14.86 13.65
N GLY A 209 8.53 -15.09 14.67
CA GLY A 209 8.06 -15.41 16.02
C GLY A 209 7.99 -14.15 16.85
N LEU A 210 6.84 -13.48 16.89
CA LEU A 210 6.72 -12.24 17.66
C LEU A 210 6.74 -12.53 19.16
N ALA A 211 7.76 -12.03 19.86
CA ALA A 211 7.80 -12.01 21.31
C ALA A 211 7.18 -10.70 21.83
N PHE A 212 6.13 -10.83 22.62
CA PHE A 212 5.41 -9.75 23.30
C PHE A 212 6.33 -8.96 24.25
N SER A 213 7.17 -9.66 25.00
CA SER A 213 8.16 -9.08 25.91
C SER A 213 9.55 -9.64 25.60
N GLY A 214 10.27 -9.00 24.67
CA GLY A 214 11.62 -9.44 24.31
C GLY A 214 12.28 -8.57 23.25
N SER A 215 13.62 -8.57 23.23
CA SER A 215 14.40 -7.99 22.14
C SER A 215 14.53 -8.92 20.94
N GLU A 216 14.51 -10.22 21.16
CA GLU A 216 14.70 -11.23 20.12
C GLU A 216 13.37 -11.89 19.73
N PRO A 217 13.21 -12.30 18.46
CA PRO A 217 12.07 -13.09 18.03
C PRO A 217 12.15 -14.53 18.58
N LEU A 218 10.99 -15.15 18.76
CA LEU A 218 10.87 -16.57 19.08
C LEU A 218 11.25 -17.44 17.88
N ASP A 219 11.78 -18.63 18.15
CA ASP A 219 12.02 -19.62 17.09
C ASP A 219 10.69 -20.14 16.56
N VAL A 220 10.40 -19.80 15.32
CA VAL A 220 9.18 -20.19 14.59
C VAL A 220 8.96 -21.70 14.59
N ALA A 221 10.03 -22.51 14.53
CA ALA A 221 9.92 -23.97 14.49
C ALA A 221 9.39 -24.56 15.81
N THR A 222 9.48 -23.81 16.90
CA THR A 222 9.03 -24.25 18.23
C THR A 222 7.61 -23.80 18.57
N LEU A 223 6.99 -22.95 17.74
CA LEU A 223 5.67 -22.38 18.00
C LEU A 223 4.55 -23.33 17.55
N GLN A 224 3.56 -23.53 18.43
CA GLN A 224 2.35 -24.29 18.11
C GLN A 224 1.36 -23.42 17.32
N ARG A 225 1.53 -23.33 16.00
CA ARG A 225 0.62 -22.56 15.14
C ARG A 225 -0.70 -23.30 14.94
N SER A 226 -1.81 -22.56 14.97
CA SER A 226 -3.17 -23.10 14.88
C SER A 226 -3.61 -23.35 13.43
N VAL A 227 -2.85 -22.89 12.45
CA VAL A 227 -3.17 -23.04 11.02
C VAL A 227 -2.28 -24.13 10.41
N LYS A 228 -2.92 -25.05 9.67
CA LYS A 228 -2.23 -26.12 8.93
C LYS A 228 -1.36 -25.50 7.83
N GLN A 229 -0.08 -25.34 8.13
CA GLN A 229 0.93 -24.98 7.14
C GLN A 229 1.01 -26.09 6.08
N PRO A 230 0.98 -25.79 4.76
CA PRO A 230 1.38 -26.77 3.77
C PRO A 230 2.83 -27.16 4.05
N ALA A 231 3.06 -28.45 4.31
CA ALA A 231 4.38 -28.98 4.60
C ALA A 231 5.32 -28.69 3.42
N THR A 232 6.24 -27.74 3.62
CA THR A 232 7.38 -27.59 2.72
C THR A 232 8.31 -28.76 3.00
N ALA A 233 8.55 -29.58 1.98
CA ALA A 233 9.39 -30.77 2.03
C ALA A 233 10.77 -30.43 2.61
N ALA A 234 11.00 -30.86 3.85
CA ALA A 234 12.30 -30.82 4.48
C ALA A 234 13.23 -31.79 3.73
N ASN A 235 14.19 -31.23 2.99
CA ASN A 235 15.31 -32.00 2.47
C ASN A 235 16.24 -32.31 3.66
N GLN A 236 15.95 -33.40 4.37
CA GLN A 236 16.81 -33.96 5.40
C GLN A 236 18.09 -34.48 4.74
N LYS A 237 19.23 -33.86 5.07
CA LYS A 237 20.45 -34.63 5.29
C LYS A 237 20.92 -34.37 6.72
N GLN A 238 20.69 -35.41 7.51
CA GLN A 238 21.13 -35.58 8.88
C GLN A 238 22.66 -35.59 8.98
N GLY A 239 23.16 -34.88 9.98
CA GLY A 239 24.48 -35.07 10.58
C GLY A 239 24.38 -34.64 12.03
N ALA A 240 24.05 -35.57 12.91
CA ALA A 240 23.95 -35.39 14.36
C ALA A 240 25.30 -35.75 15.03
N PRO A 241 25.47 -35.66 16.38
CA PRO A 241 26.30 -34.63 17.01
C PRO A 241 27.36 -35.19 17.98
N ALA A 242 28.22 -34.35 18.57
CA ALA A 242 28.76 -34.53 19.94
C ALA A 242 29.47 -33.26 20.48
N PRO A 243 29.57 -33.09 21.83
CA PRO A 243 29.73 -31.80 22.52
C PRO A 243 31.11 -31.62 23.21
N SER A 244 31.43 -30.40 23.70
CA SER A 244 32.03 -30.17 25.04
C SER A 244 32.44 -28.71 25.34
N SER A 245 32.03 -28.27 26.54
CA SER A 245 32.68 -27.41 27.56
C SER A 245 33.12 -25.94 27.30
N ASP A 246 32.43 -25.05 28.03
CA ASP A 246 32.83 -23.77 28.65
C ASP A 246 34.24 -23.74 29.32
N PRO A 247 34.68 -22.62 29.96
CA PRO A 247 34.76 -21.22 29.52
C PRO A 247 36.17 -20.64 29.84
N ASP A 248 36.55 -19.45 29.34
CA ASP A 248 37.44 -18.63 30.16
C ASP A 248 37.43 -17.12 29.87
N ASN A 249 37.65 -16.43 30.98
CA ASN A 249 37.41 -15.05 31.33
C ASN A 249 38.70 -14.25 31.22
N PHE A 250 38.71 -13.07 30.58
CA PHE A 250 39.70 -12.03 30.91
C PHE A 250 39.09 -10.63 30.77
N ALA A 251 38.79 -10.06 31.93
CA ALA A 251 38.71 -8.62 32.14
C ALA A 251 40.10 -7.97 32.04
N ARG A 252 40.16 -6.75 31.51
CA ARG A 252 41.01 -5.67 32.03
C ARG A 252 40.62 -4.29 31.48
N THR A 253 40.26 -3.40 32.40
CA THR A 253 40.70 -1.98 32.57
C THR A 253 41.16 -1.25 31.30
N GLY A 254 40.60 -0.12 30.86
CA GLY A 254 40.20 1.07 31.62
C GLY A 254 41.20 2.19 31.29
N GLN A 255 40.74 3.27 30.65
CA GLN A 255 41.38 4.58 30.70
C GLN A 255 40.47 5.67 30.13
N ASP A 256 40.20 6.66 30.98
CA ASP A 256 39.65 7.98 30.65
C ASP A 256 40.53 8.71 29.65
N GLU A 257 39.91 9.46 28.74
CA GLU A 257 40.44 10.76 28.34
C GLU A 257 39.29 11.68 27.86
N SER A 258 39.05 12.72 28.67
CA SER A 258 38.23 13.87 28.30
C SER A 258 39.04 14.80 27.41
N ALA A 259 38.44 15.28 26.31
CA ALA A 259 38.87 16.51 25.66
C ALA A 259 37.67 17.23 25.04
N THR A 260 37.27 18.32 25.71
CA THR A 260 36.45 19.42 25.21
C THR A 260 37.08 20.08 23.99
N SER A 261 36.29 20.41 22.97
CA SER A 261 36.50 21.59 22.12
C SER A 261 35.19 22.01 21.45
N GLU A 262 34.69 23.16 21.88
CA GLU A 262 33.72 23.98 21.18
C GLU A 262 34.33 24.51 19.87
N THR A 263 33.60 24.49 18.76
CA THR A 263 33.54 25.65 17.85
C THR A 263 32.40 25.58 16.83
N ALA A 264 31.62 26.67 16.83
CA ALA A 264 31.02 27.37 15.69
C ALA A 264 29.94 26.65 14.83
N SER A 265 28.68 26.92 15.19
CA SER A 265 27.53 26.85 14.28
C SER A 265 27.65 27.93 13.20
N MET A 266 27.92 27.55 11.95
CA MET A 266 27.63 28.38 10.78
C MET A 266 26.26 27.99 10.22
N GLN A 267 25.29 28.84 10.47
CA GLN A 267 23.92 28.72 10.00
C GLN A 267 23.84 29.34 8.60
N MET A 268 23.65 28.51 7.56
CA MET A 268 23.22 29.02 6.25
C MET A 268 21.69 29.24 6.25
N PRO A 269 21.19 30.28 5.56
CA PRO A 269 19.76 30.59 5.54
C PRO A 269 19.00 29.51 4.78
N GLY A 270 18.04 28.87 5.45
CA GLY A 270 17.16 27.90 4.83
C GLY A 270 16.26 28.55 3.78
N ILE A 271 16.38 28.13 2.53
CA ILE A 271 15.35 28.35 1.52
C ILE A 271 14.15 27.52 1.99
N ALA A 272 13.07 28.20 2.40
CA ALA A 272 11.81 27.55 2.73
C ALA A 272 11.37 26.71 1.52
N THR A 273 11.45 25.38 1.65
CA THR A 273 10.99 24.48 0.60
C THR A 273 9.47 24.55 0.59
N VAL A 274 8.87 25.08 -0.48
CA VAL A 274 7.41 25.17 -0.60
C VAL A 274 6.85 23.75 -0.53
N VAL A 275 6.08 23.46 0.52
CA VAL A 275 5.42 22.17 0.69
C VAL A 275 4.20 22.14 -0.22
N ARG A 276 4.13 21.19 -1.16
CA ARG A 276 2.97 21.03 -2.05
C ARG A 276 1.91 20.22 -1.33
N THR A 277 0.68 20.73 -1.32
CA THR A 277 -0.45 20.16 -0.58
C THR A 277 -1.51 19.60 -1.52
N ARG A 278 -2.43 18.79 -0.97
CA ARG A 278 -3.63 18.32 -1.69
C ARG A 278 -4.40 19.47 -2.33
N ALA A 279 -4.58 20.55 -1.57
CA ALA A 279 -5.33 21.71 -2.02
C ALA A 279 -4.66 22.38 -3.25
N ASP A 280 -3.34 22.32 -3.35
CA ASP A 280 -2.62 22.78 -4.53
C ASP A 280 -2.91 21.91 -5.76
N ALA A 281 -2.92 20.59 -5.58
CA ALA A 281 -3.27 19.66 -6.65
C ALA A 281 -4.73 19.82 -7.10
N GLU A 282 -5.69 19.94 -6.17
CA GLU A 282 -7.12 20.15 -6.48
C GLU A 282 -7.36 21.49 -7.19
N ARG A 283 -6.65 22.55 -6.78
CA ARG A 283 -6.66 23.84 -7.49
C ARG A 283 -6.15 23.67 -8.92
N LEU A 284 -5.03 22.98 -9.10
CA LEU A 284 -4.41 22.77 -10.40
C LEU A 284 -5.30 21.90 -11.30
N GLU A 285 -5.94 20.88 -10.74
CA GLU A 285 -6.88 20.02 -11.44
C GLU A 285 -8.13 20.79 -11.89
N THR A 286 -8.66 21.66 -11.04
CA THR A 286 -9.75 22.57 -11.40
C THR A 286 -9.33 23.52 -12.52
N LYS A 287 -8.13 24.11 -12.43
CA LYS A 287 -7.57 25.03 -13.44
C LYS A 287 -7.42 24.36 -14.80
N TYR A 288 -6.96 23.11 -14.84
CA TYR A 288 -6.65 22.39 -16.07
C TYR A 288 -7.70 21.36 -16.49
N LYS A 289 -8.89 21.37 -15.86
CA LYS A 289 -9.94 20.38 -16.11
C LYS A 289 -10.23 20.10 -17.59
N SER A 290 -10.43 21.15 -18.39
CA SER A 290 -10.73 20.97 -19.82
C SER A 290 -9.58 20.31 -20.59
N GLN A 291 -8.33 20.59 -20.21
CA GLN A 291 -7.15 19.98 -20.84
C GLN A 291 -6.98 18.52 -20.39
N LEU A 292 -7.23 18.23 -19.11
CA LEU A 292 -7.21 16.86 -18.58
C LEU A 292 -8.33 16.00 -19.19
N ASP A 293 -9.54 16.55 -19.38
CA ASP A 293 -10.65 15.86 -20.05
C ASP A 293 -10.31 15.57 -21.54
N ALA A 294 -9.67 16.51 -22.22
CA ALA A 294 -9.18 16.33 -23.60
C ALA A 294 -8.05 15.29 -23.68
N LEU A 295 -7.11 15.32 -22.72
CA LEU A 295 -6.06 14.31 -22.59
C LEU A 295 -6.64 12.92 -22.32
N ALA A 296 -7.66 12.81 -21.47
CA ALA A 296 -8.34 11.54 -21.19
C ALA A 296 -8.94 10.94 -22.48
N THR A 297 -9.62 11.78 -23.26
CA THR A 297 -10.27 11.36 -24.51
C THR A 297 -9.24 10.94 -25.56
N ALA A 298 -8.19 11.73 -25.76
CA ALA A 298 -7.11 11.40 -26.69
C ALA A 298 -6.27 10.19 -26.23
N GLY A 299 -6.07 10.05 -24.93
CA GLY A 299 -5.32 8.95 -24.33
C GLY A 299 -6.03 7.62 -24.48
N GLN A 300 -7.36 7.59 -24.37
CA GLN A 300 -8.13 6.36 -24.62
C GLN A 300 -8.03 5.93 -26.09
N SER A 301 -8.06 6.87 -27.03
CA SER A 301 -8.02 6.54 -28.46
C SER A 301 -6.62 6.21 -28.99
N THR A 302 -5.57 6.80 -28.39
CA THR A 302 -4.23 6.82 -29.00
C THR A 302 -3.14 6.24 -28.11
N TYR A 303 -3.28 6.34 -26.79
CA TYR A 303 -2.20 6.02 -25.83
C TYR A 303 -2.56 4.90 -24.83
N HIS A 304 -3.60 4.13 -25.14
CA HIS A 304 -4.08 3.01 -24.32
C HIS A 304 -4.45 3.39 -22.87
N PHE A 305 -4.93 4.62 -22.64
CA PHE A 305 -5.41 5.00 -21.31
C PHE A 305 -6.63 4.16 -20.97
N VAL A 306 -6.71 3.69 -19.72
CA VAL A 306 -7.87 2.95 -19.27
C VAL A 306 -9.06 3.91 -19.04
N PRO A 307 -10.29 3.53 -19.40
CA PRO A 307 -11.44 4.43 -19.31
C PRO A 307 -11.91 4.69 -17.88
N TYR A 308 -11.54 3.83 -16.93
CA TYR A 308 -11.98 3.89 -15.54
C TYR A 308 -11.05 4.67 -14.59
N ALA A 309 -9.87 5.11 -15.05
CA ALA A 309 -8.91 5.88 -14.27
C ALA A 309 -8.46 7.11 -15.07
N PRO A 310 -9.28 8.19 -15.09
CA PRO A 310 -8.94 9.39 -15.83
C PRO A 310 -7.69 10.08 -15.26
N PRO A 311 -6.96 10.87 -16.08
CA PRO A 311 -5.84 11.67 -15.62
C PRO A 311 -6.24 12.57 -14.43
N SER A 312 -5.44 12.55 -13.36
CA SER A 312 -5.68 13.35 -12.16
C SER A 312 -4.38 13.87 -11.56
N LEU A 313 -4.44 14.95 -10.79
CA LEU A 313 -3.25 15.54 -10.17
C LEU A 313 -3.17 15.12 -8.71
N ILE A 314 -2.04 14.55 -8.32
CA ILE A 314 -1.79 14.09 -6.95
C ILE A 314 -0.50 14.71 -6.40
N VAL A 315 -0.33 14.66 -5.08
CA VAL A 315 0.96 14.99 -4.46
C VAL A 315 1.78 13.73 -4.31
N PHE A 316 2.99 13.74 -4.87
CA PHE A 316 3.99 12.70 -4.68
C PHE A 316 5.33 13.35 -4.31
N ARG A 317 5.92 12.94 -3.18
CA ARG A 317 7.20 13.48 -2.67
C ARG A 317 7.31 15.01 -2.69
N ASN A 318 6.26 15.69 -2.20
CA ASN A 318 6.21 17.15 -2.13
C ASN A 318 6.21 17.85 -3.51
N GLN A 319 5.82 17.15 -4.56
CA GLN A 319 5.60 17.65 -5.91
C GLN A 319 4.19 17.30 -6.36
N ILE A 320 3.58 18.14 -7.19
CA ILE A 320 2.35 17.76 -7.87
C ILE A 320 2.75 16.93 -9.08
N VAL A 321 2.20 15.74 -9.24
CA VAL A 321 2.43 14.88 -10.40
C VAL A 321 1.10 14.57 -11.07
N LEU A 322 1.13 14.42 -12.40
CA LEU A 322 -0.02 13.99 -13.17
C LEU A 322 -0.02 12.46 -13.23
N GLN A 323 -1.04 11.85 -12.63
CA GLN A 323 -1.23 10.42 -12.63
C GLN A 323 -1.94 9.96 -13.91
N LEU A 324 -1.38 8.94 -14.57
CA LEU A 324 -1.87 8.34 -15.80
C LEU A 324 -1.89 6.82 -15.64
N THR A 325 -2.95 6.15 -16.09
CA THR A 325 -3.03 4.68 -16.10
C THR A 325 -3.25 4.16 -17.52
N LEU A 326 -2.31 3.35 -17.99
CA LEU A 326 -2.28 2.77 -19.32
C LEU A 326 -2.38 1.25 -19.25
N ARG A 327 -2.93 0.62 -20.28
CA ARG A 327 -2.90 -0.83 -20.45
C ARG A 327 -1.96 -1.20 -21.59
N ASN A 328 -0.92 -1.95 -21.28
CA ASN A 328 -0.05 -2.51 -22.31
C ASN A 328 -0.84 -3.57 -23.10
N PRO A 329 -0.99 -3.44 -24.42
CA PRO A 329 -1.69 -4.43 -25.22
C PRO A 329 -0.92 -5.75 -25.36
N ASN A 330 0.37 -5.75 -25.02
CA ASN A 330 1.19 -6.96 -25.05
C ASN A 330 0.91 -7.81 -23.80
N THR A 331 0.87 -9.13 -24.01
CA THR A 331 0.76 -10.11 -22.94
C THR A 331 2.15 -10.68 -22.63
N PHE A 332 2.44 -10.89 -21.35
CA PHE A 332 3.68 -11.53 -20.92
C PHE A 332 3.41 -12.93 -20.38
N ASP A 333 4.29 -13.87 -20.71
CA ASP A 333 4.32 -15.18 -20.07
C ASP A 333 4.97 -15.04 -18.68
N LYS A 334 4.21 -15.40 -17.63
CA LYS A 334 4.60 -15.20 -16.23
C LYS A 334 5.76 -16.11 -15.84
N GLU A 335 5.82 -17.31 -16.38
CA GLU A 335 6.82 -18.33 -16.09
C GLU A 335 8.12 -18.11 -16.89
N ALA A 336 8.02 -17.56 -18.10
CA ALA A 336 9.15 -17.30 -18.99
C ALA A 336 9.78 -15.91 -18.80
N THR A 337 9.15 -15.01 -18.03
CA THR A 337 9.67 -13.65 -17.81
C THR A 337 9.78 -13.32 -16.32
N SER A 338 10.84 -12.60 -15.94
CA SER A 338 10.96 -12.02 -14.60
C SER A 338 10.20 -10.69 -14.50
N ILE A 339 9.92 -10.24 -13.28
CA ILE A 339 9.34 -8.90 -13.03
C ILE A 339 10.21 -7.78 -13.64
N TYR A 340 11.53 -7.93 -13.62
CA TYR A 340 12.47 -6.95 -14.18
C TYR A 340 12.37 -6.90 -15.69
N LYS A 341 12.31 -8.07 -16.35
CA LYS A 341 12.17 -8.18 -17.80
C LYS A 341 10.84 -7.60 -18.29
N ARG A 342 9.76 -7.83 -17.56
CA ARG A 342 8.46 -7.22 -17.85
C ARG A 342 8.48 -5.72 -17.66
N ALA A 343 8.98 -5.23 -16.53
CA ALA A 343 9.09 -3.80 -16.26
C ALA A 343 9.94 -3.07 -17.32
N ALA A 344 11.10 -3.63 -17.69
CA ALA A 344 11.95 -3.06 -18.74
C ALA A 344 11.23 -3.00 -20.09
N ARG A 345 10.58 -4.09 -20.51
CA ARG A 345 9.83 -4.12 -21.78
C ARG A 345 8.61 -3.20 -21.77
N SER A 346 7.89 -3.11 -20.65
CA SER A 346 6.79 -2.17 -20.49
C SER A 346 7.25 -0.71 -20.60
N PHE A 347 8.46 -0.41 -20.13
CA PHE A 347 9.04 0.90 -20.34
C PHE A 347 9.51 1.10 -21.78
N ASP A 348 10.48 0.32 -22.25
CA ASP A 348 11.19 0.58 -23.50
C ASP A 348 10.33 0.41 -24.74
N LEU A 349 9.53 -0.65 -24.78
CA LEU A 349 8.78 -1.03 -25.98
C LEU A 349 7.37 -0.46 -26.02
N PHE A 350 6.82 -0.09 -24.86
CA PHE A 350 5.46 0.40 -24.75
C PHE A 350 5.40 1.87 -24.32
N LEU A 351 5.93 2.22 -23.14
CA LEU A 351 5.73 3.57 -22.60
C LEU A 351 6.61 4.63 -23.27
N ALA A 352 7.92 4.39 -23.37
CA ALA A 352 8.91 5.34 -23.84
C ALA A 352 8.58 5.95 -25.23
N PRO A 353 8.13 5.17 -26.24
CA PRO A 353 7.74 5.71 -27.55
C PRO A 353 6.58 6.71 -27.50
N GLN A 354 5.76 6.67 -26.45
CA GLN A 354 4.56 7.50 -26.31
C GLN A 354 4.80 8.76 -25.48
N LEU A 355 5.87 8.81 -24.68
CA LEU A 355 6.11 9.87 -23.70
C LEU A 355 6.15 11.27 -24.32
N LYS A 356 6.78 11.42 -25.50
CA LYS A 356 6.84 12.70 -26.20
C LYS A 356 5.44 13.22 -26.56
N SER A 357 4.63 12.38 -27.19
CA SER A 357 3.27 12.73 -27.61
C SER A 357 2.33 12.99 -26.42
N ILE A 358 2.52 12.27 -25.31
CA ILE A 358 1.81 12.53 -24.06
C ILE A 358 2.22 13.89 -23.50
N LEU A 359 3.53 14.18 -23.44
CA LEU A 359 4.10 15.42 -22.90
C LEU A 359 3.58 16.67 -23.63
N GLU A 360 3.34 16.59 -24.93
CA GLU A 360 2.77 17.70 -25.72
C GLU A 360 1.33 18.06 -25.32
N ARG A 361 0.63 17.18 -24.61
CA ARG A 361 -0.79 17.34 -24.26
C ARG A 361 -1.03 17.64 -22.78
N ILE A 362 -0.04 17.44 -21.92
CA ILE A 362 -0.19 17.71 -20.48
C ILE A 362 -0.14 19.22 -20.19
N PRO A 363 -0.64 19.66 -19.02
CA PRO A 363 -0.51 21.05 -18.60
C PRO A 363 0.95 21.52 -18.52
N ASP A 364 1.25 22.65 -19.16
CA ASP A 364 2.52 23.36 -18.96
C ASP A 364 2.38 24.31 -17.77
N ASP A 365 2.60 23.78 -16.56
CA ASP A 365 2.55 24.53 -15.32
C ASP A 365 3.83 24.30 -14.52
N ALA A 366 4.41 25.37 -13.97
CA ALA A 366 5.62 25.32 -13.16
C ALA A 366 5.42 24.57 -11.83
N GLU A 367 4.17 24.40 -11.38
CA GLU A 367 3.81 23.63 -10.21
C GLU A 367 3.77 22.12 -10.48
N LEU A 368 3.68 21.70 -11.75
CA LEU A 368 3.73 20.29 -12.15
C LEU A 368 5.17 19.77 -12.11
N GLY A 369 5.45 18.87 -11.18
CA GLY A 369 6.78 18.32 -10.93
C GLY A 369 7.11 17.04 -11.70
N GLY A 370 6.12 16.29 -12.18
CA GLY A 370 6.35 15.01 -12.84
C GLY A 370 5.10 14.31 -13.38
N LEU A 371 5.33 13.13 -13.94
CA LEU A 371 4.29 12.17 -14.30
C LEU A 371 4.41 10.94 -13.41
N ASP A 372 3.27 10.46 -12.91
CA ASP A 372 3.13 9.14 -12.30
C ASP A 372 2.37 8.27 -13.31
N ILE A 373 3.05 7.28 -13.90
CA ILE A 373 2.49 6.49 -14.99
C ILE A 373 2.43 5.03 -14.56
N THR A 374 1.22 4.53 -14.36
CA THR A 374 0.96 3.10 -14.15
C THR A 374 0.71 2.41 -15.48
N VAL A 375 1.48 1.37 -15.79
CA VAL A 375 1.30 0.46 -16.92
C VAL A 375 0.77 -0.87 -16.41
N LEU A 376 -0.45 -1.22 -16.79
CA LEU A 376 -1.06 -2.51 -16.51
C LEU A 376 -0.65 -3.51 -17.58
N ASN A 377 0.06 -4.54 -17.17
CA ASN A 377 0.45 -5.68 -17.99
C ASN A 377 -0.53 -6.82 -17.78
N ASP A 378 -0.92 -7.46 -18.88
CA ASP A 378 -1.62 -8.74 -18.83
C ASP A 378 -0.59 -9.88 -18.82
N LEU A 379 -0.77 -10.81 -17.88
CA LEU A 379 0.10 -11.97 -17.69
C LEU A 379 -0.67 -13.24 -18.02
N THR A 380 -0.08 -14.10 -18.82
CA THR A 380 -0.53 -15.49 -19.04
C THR A 380 0.41 -16.44 -18.33
N GLY A 381 -0.15 -17.48 -17.73
CA GLY A 381 0.65 -18.57 -17.21
C GLY A 381 -0.16 -19.85 -17.03
N THR A 382 0.46 -20.86 -16.42
CA THR A 382 -0.19 -22.17 -16.24
C THR A 382 -1.42 -22.09 -15.32
N ALA A 383 -1.48 -21.07 -14.45
CA ALA A 383 -2.60 -20.77 -13.57
C ALA A 383 -3.66 -19.83 -14.18
N GLY A 384 -3.55 -19.50 -15.47
CA GLY A 384 -4.48 -18.62 -16.20
C GLY A 384 -4.01 -17.17 -16.29
N HIS A 385 -4.95 -16.28 -16.62
CA HIS A 385 -4.69 -14.85 -16.80
C HIS A 385 -4.61 -14.12 -15.45
N SER A 386 -3.61 -13.25 -15.30
CA SER A 386 -3.47 -12.32 -14.17
C SER A 386 -2.97 -10.96 -14.67
N SER A 387 -2.91 -9.95 -13.80
CA SER A 387 -2.41 -8.62 -14.16
C SER A 387 -1.32 -8.15 -13.20
N GLU A 388 -0.39 -7.36 -13.72
CA GLU A 388 0.71 -6.75 -12.98
C GLU A 388 0.74 -5.25 -13.29
N ALA A 389 0.86 -4.42 -12.26
CA ALA A 389 1.00 -2.98 -12.40
C ALA A 389 2.47 -2.58 -12.29
N VAL A 390 2.99 -1.88 -13.29
CA VAL A 390 4.34 -1.29 -13.26
C VAL A 390 4.20 0.22 -13.28
N GLU A 391 4.66 0.89 -12.23
CA GLU A 391 4.54 2.32 -12.04
C GLU A 391 5.89 3.00 -12.29
N PHE A 392 5.87 4.08 -13.09
CA PHE A 392 7.00 4.92 -13.41
C PHE A 392 6.71 6.35 -12.97
N VAL A 393 7.34 6.78 -11.88
CA VAL A 393 7.23 8.17 -11.42
C VAL A 393 8.45 8.94 -11.91
N CYS A 394 8.23 9.75 -12.92
CA CYS A 394 9.26 10.41 -13.70
C CYS A 394 9.23 11.93 -13.46
N PRO A 395 10.36 12.56 -13.06
CA PRO A 395 10.43 14.02 -12.94
C PRO A 395 10.18 14.69 -14.30
N LEU A 396 9.37 15.76 -14.32
CA LEU A 396 8.95 16.40 -15.57
C LEU A 396 10.15 16.94 -16.36
N ARG A 397 11.17 17.44 -15.65
CA ARG A 397 12.44 17.89 -16.23
C ARG A 397 13.18 16.76 -16.93
N ALA A 398 13.18 15.55 -16.38
CA ALA A 398 13.82 14.39 -16.98
C ALA A 398 13.03 13.91 -18.21
N ILE A 399 11.70 13.90 -18.15
CA ILE A 399 10.85 13.54 -19.30
C ILE A 399 11.03 14.54 -20.45
N ARG A 400 11.16 15.84 -20.17
CA ARG A 400 11.46 16.87 -21.18
C ARG A 400 12.79 16.61 -21.87
N LYS A 401 13.87 16.44 -21.10
CA LYS A 401 15.18 16.04 -21.63
C LYS A 401 15.11 14.75 -22.45
N PHE A 402 14.34 13.78 -22.00
CA PHE A 402 14.13 12.54 -22.73
C PHE A 402 13.40 12.76 -24.06
N ALA A 403 12.33 13.55 -24.08
CA ALA A 403 11.58 13.88 -25.29
C ALA A 403 12.38 14.71 -26.30
N ASP A 404 13.35 15.49 -25.81
CA ASP A 404 14.32 16.26 -26.59
C ASP A 404 15.54 15.43 -27.03
N ALA A 405 15.59 14.15 -26.65
CA ALA A 405 16.69 13.21 -26.90
C ALA A 405 18.04 13.59 -26.25
N ASP A 406 18.01 14.38 -25.16
CA ASP A 406 19.19 14.75 -24.36
C ASP A 406 19.64 13.64 -23.41
N ILE A 407 18.75 12.71 -23.05
CA ILE A 407 19.03 11.57 -22.17
C ILE A 407 18.46 10.29 -22.76
N THR A 408 19.12 9.18 -22.45
CA THR A 408 18.72 7.82 -22.83
C THR A 408 17.56 7.29 -21.98
N ASN A 409 16.95 6.19 -22.42
CA ASN A 409 15.95 5.44 -21.64
C ASN A 409 16.46 5.10 -20.22
N GLN A 410 17.71 4.61 -20.12
CA GLN A 410 18.31 4.22 -18.85
C GLN A 410 18.55 5.43 -17.93
N GLU A 411 18.97 6.57 -18.48
CA GLU A 411 19.16 7.79 -17.70
C GLU A 411 17.83 8.37 -17.20
N LEU A 412 16.75 8.26 -17.98
CA LEU A 412 15.40 8.60 -17.50
C LEU A 412 15.00 7.66 -16.37
N ILE A 413 15.11 6.34 -16.52
CA ILE A 413 14.78 5.36 -15.47
C ILE A 413 15.59 5.59 -14.19
N SER A 414 16.87 5.92 -14.32
CA SER A 414 17.76 6.16 -13.18
C SER A 414 17.39 7.43 -12.39
N GLN A 415 16.72 8.38 -13.04
CA GLN A 415 16.17 9.60 -12.42
C GLN A 415 14.73 9.42 -11.91
N SER A 416 14.12 8.28 -12.21
CA SER A 416 12.73 7.96 -11.88
C SER A 416 12.61 6.98 -10.71
N VAL A 417 11.39 6.83 -10.21
CA VAL A 417 11.03 5.73 -9.31
C VAL A 417 10.28 4.68 -10.14
N VAL A 418 10.71 3.43 -10.04
CA VAL A 418 10.03 2.29 -10.68
C VAL A 418 9.47 1.37 -9.60
N MET A 419 8.20 1.02 -9.70
CA MET A 419 7.54 0.08 -8.79
C MET A 419 6.82 -1.01 -9.57
N VAL A 420 6.80 -2.23 -9.03
CA VAL A 420 5.99 -3.34 -9.55
C VAL A 420 5.04 -3.78 -8.44
N ASN A 421 3.74 -3.70 -8.70
CA ASN A 421 2.67 -3.94 -7.72
C ASN A 421 2.91 -3.18 -6.40
N GLY A 422 3.33 -1.91 -6.50
CA GLY A 422 3.64 -1.05 -5.35
C GLY A 422 5.01 -1.30 -4.70
N VAL A 423 5.80 -2.27 -5.15
CA VAL A 423 7.15 -2.54 -4.63
C VAL A 423 8.19 -1.83 -5.47
N ARG A 424 8.97 -0.92 -4.87
CA ARG A 424 10.07 -0.25 -5.57
C ARG A 424 11.15 -1.25 -5.98
N ILE A 425 11.54 -1.21 -7.24
CA ILE A 425 12.63 -2.00 -7.79
C ILE A 425 13.75 -1.11 -8.32
N ALA A 426 14.97 -1.64 -8.33
CA ALA A 426 16.02 -1.10 -9.19
C ALA A 426 15.83 -1.72 -10.58
N LEU A 427 15.70 -0.88 -11.60
CA LEU A 427 15.54 -1.34 -12.98
C LEU A 427 16.75 -0.90 -13.81
N ASN A 428 17.51 -1.89 -14.27
CA ASN A 428 18.51 -1.71 -15.30
C ASN A 428 17.97 -2.35 -16.58
N LEU A 429 17.69 -1.52 -17.58
CA LEU A 429 17.02 -1.93 -18.82
C LEU A 429 17.87 -2.94 -19.60
N GLN A 430 19.18 -2.68 -19.73
CA GLN A 430 20.09 -3.54 -20.48
C GLN A 430 20.32 -4.90 -19.80
N GLN A 431 20.32 -4.96 -18.47
CA GLN A 431 20.45 -6.21 -17.73
C GLN A 431 19.14 -7.01 -17.67
N ALA A 432 18.01 -6.37 -17.97
CA ALA A 432 16.68 -6.98 -17.89
C ALA A 432 16.20 -7.56 -19.23
N GLU A 433 16.83 -7.23 -20.35
CA GLU A 433 16.64 -7.89 -21.66
C GLU A 433 17.09 -9.35 -21.64
#